data_AF-A0A0C2G2R8-F1
#
_entry.id   AF-A0A0C2G2R8-F1
#
_cell.length_a   1.000
_cell.length_b   1.000
_cell.length_c   1.000
_cell.angle_alpha   90.00
_cell.angle_beta   90.00
_cell.angle_gamma   90.00
#
_symmetry.space_group_name_H-M   'P 1'
#
loop_
_entity.id
_entity.type
_entity.pdbx_description
1 polymer ?
#
loop_
_entity_poly.entity_id
_entity_poly.type
_entity_poly.pdbx_seq_one_letter_code
_entity_poly.pdbx_strand_id
1 'polypeptide(L)'
;MVTIRKAALDTTIRNIAEEMTSTVNDPNKTVDVETMVEYLQLTYITLLKQESAYKDSTFYKAEDGKNLKWTFGSSFFFSMNVFTTTGYGSIAPESTLGKSCVIIYGFIFVPLTLVVIRHLGNWTLLIVTNIYAKCVIRWR
;
A
#
# COMPACT_ATOMS: atom_id res chain seq x y z
N MET A 1 3.04 -17.20 6.75
CA MET A 1 4.14 -16.22 6.96
C MET A 1 3.64 -14.91 7.53
N VAL A 2 2.69 -14.21 6.90
CA VAL A 2 2.14 -12.93 7.40
C VAL A 2 1.50 -13.03 8.78
N THR A 3 0.68 -14.07 9.01
CA THR A 3 0.06 -14.37 10.31
C THR A 3 1.08 -14.68 11.40
N ILE A 4 2.14 -15.43 11.06
CA ILE A 4 3.25 -15.77 11.95
C ILE A 4 3.99 -14.50 12.36
N ARG A 5 4.23 -13.60 11.40
CA ARG A 5 4.80 -12.28 11.71
C ARG A 5 3.83 -11.55 12.65
N LYS A 6 2.55 -11.33 12.30
CA LYS A 6 1.61 -10.59 13.17
C LYS A 6 1.63 -11.09 14.62
N ALA A 7 1.60 -12.41 14.81
CA ALA A 7 1.72 -13.02 16.14
C ALA A 7 3.03 -12.68 16.87
N ALA A 8 4.16 -12.56 16.18
CA ALA A 8 5.42 -12.11 16.75
C ALA A 8 5.40 -10.63 17.15
N LEU A 9 4.72 -9.76 16.39
CA LEU A 9 4.49 -8.36 16.81
C LEU A 9 3.63 -8.30 18.06
N ASP A 10 2.50 -9.01 18.07
CA ASP A 10 1.58 -9.06 19.22
C ASP A 10 2.30 -9.59 20.49
N THR A 11 3.18 -10.58 20.34
CA THR A 11 4.02 -11.11 21.43
C THR A 11 5.03 -10.07 21.92
N THR A 12 5.64 -9.32 21.01
CA THR A 12 6.61 -8.26 21.37
C THR A 12 5.92 -7.15 22.15
N ILE A 13 4.74 -6.71 21.70
CA ILE A 13 3.90 -5.72 22.39
C ILE A 13 3.54 -6.21 23.79
N ARG A 14 3.17 -7.48 23.91
CA ARG A 14 2.84 -8.09 25.21
C ARG A 14 4.04 -8.12 26.16
N ASN A 15 5.21 -8.54 25.69
CA ASN A 15 6.43 -8.56 26.50
C ASN A 15 6.82 -7.15 26.99
N ILE A 16 6.73 -6.17 26.09
CA ILE A 16 6.95 -4.76 26.41
C ILE A 16 5.96 -4.28 27.50
N ALA A 17 4.68 -4.65 27.39
CA ALA A 17 3.67 -4.26 28.38
C ALA A 17 3.90 -4.93 29.75
N GLU A 18 4.29 -6.20 29.77
CA GLU A 18 4.64 -6.93 31.00
C GLU A 18 5.87 -6.32 31.68
N GLU A 19 6.90 -5.95 30.90
CA GLU A 19 8.11 -5.29 31.39
C GLU A 19 7.87 -3.85 31.87
N MET A 20 7.03 -3.07 31.18
CA MET A 20 6.58 -1.77 31.68
C MET A 20 5.82 -1.90 33.00
N THR A 21 4.95 -2.90 33.12
CA THR A 21 4.14 -3.09 34.33
C THR A 21 5.02 -3.53 35.52
N SER A 22 6.00 -4.40 35.28
CA SER A 22 6.92 -4.85 36.34
C SER A 22 7.83 -3.71 36.82
N THR A 23 8.39 -2.92 35.91
CA THR A 23 9.27 -1.80 36.25
C THR A 23 8.55 -0.69 37.00
N VAL A 24 7.26 -0.45 36.72
CA VAL A 24 6.43 0.55 37.42
C VAL A 24 5.99 0.08 38.80
N ASN A 25 5.73 -1.22 38.98
CA ASN A 25 5.21 -1.76 40.23
C ASN A 25 6.30 -2.28 41.18
N ASP A 26 7.57 -2.20 40.81
CA ASP A 26 8.69 -2.68 41.61
C ASP A 26 8.93 -1.78 42.84
N PRO A 27 8.73 -2.26 44.08
CA PRO A 27 8.87 -1.44 45.29
C PRO A 27 10.31 -1.06 45.60
N ASN A 28 11.28 -1.71 44.95
CA ASN A 28 12.72 -1.50 45.16
C ASN A 28 13.36 -0.57 44.11
N LYS A 29 12.58 -0.08 43.14
CA LYS A 29 13.07 0.74 42.03
C LYS A 29 12.21 2.00 41.94
N THR A 30 12.81 3.17 42.20
CA THR A 30 12.11 4.44 42.01
C THR A 30 12.11 4.77 40.52
N VAL A 31 10.92 4.79 39.92
CA VAL A 31 10.75 5.15 38.52
C VAL A 31 10.89 6.67 38.39
N ASP A 32 12.10 7.10 38.03
CA ASP A 32 12.34 8.49 37.66
C ASP A 32 11.92 8.75 36.21
N VAL A 33 11.55 10.00 35.90
CA VAL A 33 11.07 10.41 34.58
C VAL A 33 12.15 10.16 33.52
N GLU A 34 13.43 10.37 33.85
CA GLU A 34 14.54 10.16 32.92
C GLU A 34 14.68 8.70 32.50
N THR A 35 14.59 7.78 33.47
CA THR A 35 14.62 6.32 33.21
C THR A 35 13.45 5.86 32.33
N MET A 36 12.26 6.42 32.54
CA MET A 36 11.08 6.11 31.71
C MET A 36 11.22 6.62 30.28
N VAL A 37 11.80 7.80 30.10
CA VAL A 37 12.06 8.36 28.76
C VAL A 37 13.03 7.48 27.99
N GLU A 38 14.11 7.01 28.62
CA GLU A 38 15.06 6.08 28.00
C GLU A 38 14.38 4.76 27.59
N TYR A 39 13.57 4.19 28.47
CA TYR A 39 12.81 2.97 28.17
C TYR A 39 11.84 3.15 26.99
N LEU A 40 11.12 4.28 26.93
CA LEU A 40 10.22 4.58 25.82
C LEU A 40 10.97 4.74 24.50
N GLN A 41 12.14 5.38 24.51
CA GLN A 41 12.98 5.50 23.31
C GLN A 41 13.43 4.14 22.80
N LEU A 42 13.89 3.26 23.70
CA LEU A 42 14.28 1.90 23.34
C LEU A 42 13.10 1.08 22.80
N THR A 43 11.96 1.15 23.48
CA THR A 43 10.70 0.49 23.06
C THR A 43 10.24 0.97 21.68
N TYR A 44 10.35 2.27 21.40
CA TYR A 44 10.02 2.81 20.10
C TYR A 44 10.92 2.24 19.00
N ILE A 45 12.24 2.14 19.25
CA ILE A 45 13.19 1.57 18.30
C ILE A 45 12.91 0.07 18.06
N THR A 46 12.59 -0.70 19.10
CA THR A 46 12.27 -2.13 18.94
C THR A 46 10.99 -2.33 18.12
N LEU A 47 9.95 -1.52 18.37
CA LEU A 47 8.73 -1.53 17.57
C LEU A 47 8.98 -1.14 16.11
N LEU A 48 9.81 -0.13 15.85
CA LEU A 48 10.18 0.27 14.48
C LEU A 48 10.94 -0.84 13.73
N LYS A 49 11.86 -1.54 14.40
CA LYS A 49 12.57 -2.68 13.80
C LYS A 49 11.59 -3.79 13.44
N GLN A 50 10.65 -4.06 14.34
CA GLN A 50 9.61 -5.05 14.13
C GLN A 50 8.75 -4.61 12.93
N GLU A 51 8.24 -3.38 12.90
CA GLU A 51 7.46 -2.80 11.80
C GLU A 51 8.19 -2.88 10.45
N SER A 52 9.48 -2.53 10.41
CA SER A 52 10.28 -2.61 9.18
C SER A 52 10.34 -4.03 8.62
N ALA A 53 10.27 -5.07 9.46
CA ALA A 53 10.21 -6.46 9.00
C ALA A 53 8.85 -6.82 8.35
N TYR A 54 7.79 -6.03 8.56
CA TYR A 54 6.48 -6.20 7.90
C TYR A 54 6.33 -5.36 6.65
N LYS A 55 7.21 -4.39 6.44
CA LYS A 55 7.14 -3.44 5.34
C LYS A 55 6.97 -4.14 3.97
N ASP A 56 7.74 -5.20 3.72
CA ASP A 56 7.65 -6.00 2.49
C ASP A 56 6.47 -6.99 2.44
N SER A 57 5.65 -7.06 3.49
CA SER A 57 4.54 -7.99 3.56
C SER A 57 3.29 -7.49 2.83
N THR A 58 2.36 -8.40 2.54
CA THR A 58 1.05 -8.08 1.94
C THR A 58 0.03 -7.60 2.98
N PHE A 59 0.44 -7.37 4.22
CA PHE A 59 -0.44 -6.90 5.28
C PHE A 59 -0.65 -5.39 5.16
N TYR A 60 -1.90 -4.93 5.23
CA TYR A 60 -2.19 -3.50 5.27
C TYR A 60 -2.13 -3.02 6.73
N LYS A 61 -1.74 -1.76 6.95
CA LYS A 61 -1.73 -1.10 8.28
C LYS A 61 -3.16 -0.81 8.80
N ALA A 62 -4.12 -1.70 8.54
CA ALA A 62 -5.49 -1.57 8.99
C ALA A 62 -5.72 -2.39 10.26
N GLU A 63 -6.56 -1.84 11.15
CA GLU A 63 -6.99 -2.42 12.42
C GLU A 63 -7.59 -3.84 12.26
N ASP A 64 -8.22 -4.11 11.12
CA ASP A 64 -8.82 -5.41 10.82
C ASP A 64 -7.89 -6.29 9.98
N GLY A 65 -7.41 -7.39 10.59
CA GLY A 65 -6.41 -8.31 10.04
C GLY A 65 -6.86 -9.10 8.80
N LYS A 66 -8.10 -8.90 8.35
CA LYS A 66 -8.63 -9.44 7.09
C LYS A 66 -8.33 -8.56 5.87
N ASN A 67 -7.95 -7.30 6.08
CA ASN A 67 -7.67 -6.37 4.99
C ASN A 67 -6.22 -6.52 4.50
N LEU A 68 -6.04 -7.29 3.42
CA LEU A 68 -4.76 -7.44 2.75
C LEU A 68 -4.49 -6.23 1.82
N LYS A 69 -3.23 -5.80 1.78
CA LYS A 69 -2.74 -4.75 0.88
C LYS A 69 -2.94 -5.11 -0.59
N TRP A 70 -2.69 -6.38 -0.91
CA TRP A 70 -2.83 -6.94 -2.25
C TRP A 70 -3.99 -7.91 -2.29
N THR A 71 -5.17 -7.41 -2.62
CA THR A 71 -6.33 -8.20 -3.04
C THR A 71 -6.43 -8.16 -4.57
N PHE A 72 -7.27 -9.02 -5.17
CA PHE A 72 -7.48 -8.99 -6.62
C PHE A 72 -7.93 -7.60 -7.10
N GLY A 73 -8.90 -6.99 -6.40
CA GLY A 73 -9.41 -5.65 -6.73
C GLY A 73 -8.35 -4.56 -6.63
N SER A 74 -7.56 -4.54 -5.54
CA SER A 74 -6.49 -3.53 -5.39
C SER A 74 -5.34 -3.75 -6.37
N SER A 75 -5.02 -4.99 -6.71
CA SER A 75 -3.99 -5.33 -7.70
C SER A 75 -4.40 -4.96 -9.12
N PHE A 76 -5.66 -5.16 -9.47
CA PHE A 76 -6.22 -4.74 -10.75
C PHE A 76 -6.23 -3.21 -10.88
N PHE A 77 -6.70 -2.51 -9.84
CA PHE A 77 -6.69 -1.05 -9.80
C PHE A 77 -5.25 -0.49 -9.86
N PHE A 78 -4.30 -1.11 -9.16
CA PHE A 78 -2.89 -0.76 -9.27
C PHE A 78 -2.37 -0.92 -10.71
N SER A 79 -2.63 -2.06 -11.35
CA SER A 79 -2.21 -2.31 -12.74
C SER A 79 -2.79 -1.29 -13.70
N MET A 80 -4.06 -0.89 -13.49
CA MET A 80 -4.70 0.18 -14.24
C MET A 80 -3.94 1.50 -14.13
N ASN A 81 -3.63 1.91 -12.90
CA ASN A 81 -2.89 3.15 -12.65
C ASN A 81 -1.47 3.15 -13.23
N VAL A 82 -0.85 1.97 -13.36
CA VAL A 82 0.47 1.84 -13.99
C VAL A 82 0.38 2.10 -15.49
N PHE A 83 -0.52 1.44 -16.21
CA PHE A 83 -0.61 1.65 -17.66
C PHE A 83 -1.25 2.98 -18.04
N THR A 84 -2.13 3.55 -17.22
CA THR A 84 -2.66 4.91 -17.43
C THR A 84 -1.68 5.99 -16.99
N THR A 85 -0.56 5.64 -16.37
CA THR A 85 0.44 6.55 -15.81
C THR A 85 -0.11 7.52 -14.76
N THR A 86 -1.27 7.23 -14.16
CA THR A 86 -1.89 8.07 -13.12
C THR A 86 -1.09 8.05 -11.83
N GLY A 87 -0.67 6.85 -11.40
CA GLY A 87 0.30 6.68 -10.32
C GLY A 87 -0.05 7.33 -8.96
N TYR A 88 -1.23 7.07 -8.39
CA TYR A 88 -1.62 7.63 -7.07
C TYR A 88 -0.64 7.35 -5.91
N GLY A 89 0.17 6.29 -5.99
CA GLY A 89 1.19 5.98 -4.99
C GLY A 89 0.67 5.39 -3.67
N SER A 90 -0.65 5.17 -3.51
CA SER A 90 -1.21 4.59 -2.28
C SER A 90 -0.77 3.14 -2.03
N ILE A 91 -0.54 2.38 -3.09
CA ILE A 91 -0.07 0.99 -3.06
C ILE A 91 1.03 0.87 -4.11
N ALA A 92 2.20 0.35 -3.70
CA ALA A 92 3.33 0.11 -4.58
C ALA A 92 4.06 -1.20 -4.19
N PRO A 93 4.69 -1.91 -5.14
CA PRO A 93 5.51 -3.06 -4.83
C PRO A 93 6.75 -2.60 -4.04
N GLU A 94 6.95 -3.19 -2.87
CA GLU A 94 8.11 -2.86 -2.03
C GLU A 94 9.31 -3.77 -2.31
N SER A 95 9.02 -5.02 -2.71
CA SER A 95 10.01 -6.01 -3.10
C SER A 95 10.78 -5.63 -4.36
N THR A 96 12.07 -5.94 -4.39
CA THR A 96 12.95 -5.69 -5.54
C THR A 96 12.44 -6.37 -6.81
N LEU A 97 11.97 -7.61 -6.70
CA LEU A 97 11.37 -8.35 -7.82
C LEU A 97 10.05 -7.74 -8.29
N GLY A 98 9.19 -7.30 -7.36
CA GLY A 98 7.94 -6.64 -7.72
C GLY A 98 8.18 -5.33 -8.48
N LYS A 99 9.17 -4.54 -8.04
CA LYS A 99 9.61 -3.33 -8.73
C LYS A 99 10.11 -3.61 -10.15
N SER A 100 10.97 -4.61 -10.33
CA SER A 100 11.44 -4.98 -11.68
C SER A 100 10.30 -5.44 -12.60
N CYS A 101 9.36 -6.22 -12.08
CA CYS A 101 8.19 -6.64 -12.86
C CYS A 101 7.32 -5.46 -13.30
N VAL A 102 7.08 -4.48 -12.41
CA VAL A 102 6.29 -3.28 -12.74
C VAL A 102 7.01 -2.39 -13.75
N ILE A 103 8.34 -2.30 -13.68
CA ILE A 103 9.13 -1.56 -14.68
C ILE A 103 8.97 -2.19 -16.06
N ILE A 104 9.13 -3.51 -16.19
CA ILE A 104 8.94 -4.24 -17.45
C ILE A 104 7.50 -4.09 -17.96
N TYR A 105 6.52 -4.21 -17.06
CA TYR A 105 5.11 -3.98 -17.38
C TYR A 105 4.88 -2.57 -17.93
N GLY A 106 5.45 -1.54 -17.30
CA GLY A 106 5.36 -0.16 -17.77
C GLY A 106 5.93 0.03 -19.18
N PHE A 107 7.11 -0.54 -19.46
CA PHE A 107 7.73 -0.43 -20.79
C PHE A 107 6.89 -1.04 -21.93
N ILE A 108 6.10 -2.06 -21.64
CA ILE A 108 5.25 -2.72 -22.65
C ILE A 108 3.89 -2.03 -22.74
N PHE A 109 3.24 -1.80 -21.60
CA PHE A 109 1.86 -1.34 -21.56
C PHE A 109 1.71 0.16 -21.87
N VAL A 110 2.65 1.02 -21.46
CA VAL A 110 2.57 2.45 -21.77
C VAL A 110 2.53 2.72 -23.28
N PRO A 111 3.48 2.21 -24.12
CA PRO A 111 3.40 2.44 -25.56
C PRO A 111 2.20 1.75 -26.21
N LEU A 112 1.82 0.57 -25.73
CA LEU A 112 0.63 -0.13 -26.21
C LEU A 112 -0.65 0.70 -25.97
N THR A 113 -0.80 1.25 -24.77
CA THR A 113 -1.93 2.10 -24.39
C THR A 113 -1.99 3.36 -25.25
N LEU A 114 -0.86 3.98 -25.60
CA LEU A 114 -0.85 5.13 -26.53
C LEU A 114 -1.39 4.78 -27.92
N VAL A 115 -1.04 3.60 -28.45
CA VAL A 115 -1.56 3.12 -29.75
C VAL A 115 -3.06 2.84 -29.64
N VAL A 116 -3.49 2.14 -28.57
CA VAL A 116 -4.91 1.83 -28.33
C VAL A 116 -5.74 3.10 -28.19
N ILE A 117 -5.26 4.10 -27.44
CA ILE A 117 -5.94 5.39 -27.26
C ILE A 117 -6.10 6.10 -28.61
N ARG A 118 -5.11 6.05 -29.51
CA ARG A 118 -5.25 6.61 -30.86
C ARG A 118 -6.39 5.96 -31.64
N HIS A 119 -6.46 4.63 -31.64
CA HIS A 119 -7.53 3.91 -32.34
C HIS A 119 -8.90 4.17 -31.72
N LEU A 120 -8.99 4.17 -30.38
CA LEU A 120 -10.20 4.51 -29.65
C LEU A 120 -10.64 5.95 -29.97
N GLY A 121 -9.71 6.91 -30.00
CA GLY A 121 -9.99 8.30 -30.34
C GLY A 121 -10.60 8.46 -31.73
N ASN A 122 -10.06 7.76 -32.74
CA ASN A 122 -10.63 7.77 -34.09
C ASN A 122 -12.04 7.17 -34.12
N TRP A 123 -12.25 6.04 -33.45
CA TRP A 123 -13.57 5.42 -33.33
C TRP A 123 -14.57 6.36 -32.64
N THR A 124 -14.19 6.98 -31.53
CA THR A 124 -15.00 7.96 -30.80
C THR A 124 -15.33 9.15 -31.69
N LEU A 125 -14.37 9.67 -32.46
CA LEU A 125 -14.58 10.80 -33.37
C LEU A 125 -15.60 10.47 -34.47
N LEU A 126 -15.55 9.27 -35.03
CA LEU A 126 -16.54 8.80 -36.01
C LEU A 126 -17.93 8.70 -35.41
N ILE A 127 -18.04 8.15 -34.20
CA ILE A 127 -19.32 8.06 -33.47
C ILE A 127 -19.88 9.46 -33.22
N VAL A 128 -19.06 10.38 -32.70
CA VAL A 128 -19.47 11.77 -32.43
C VAL A 128 -19.89 12.49 -33.71
N THR A 129 -19.14 12.35 -34.81
CA THR A 129 -19.45 12.99 -36.09
C THR A 129 -20.75 12.44 -36.68
N ASN A 130 -20.97 11.12 -36.60
CA ASN A 130 -22.21 10.50 -37.05
C ASN A 130 -23.42 10.95 -36.21
N ILE A 131 -23.25 11.06 -34.89
CA ILE A 131 -24.29 11.59 -33.99
C ILE A 131 -24.58 13.05 -34.33
N TYR A 132 -23.54 13.87 -34.47
CA TYR A 132 -23.67 15.29 -34.83
C TYR A 132 -24.40 15.47 -36.16
N ALA A 133 -23.99 14.75 -37.21
CA ALA A 133 -24.65 14.80 -38.52
C ALA A 133 -26.13 14.40 -38.43
N LYS A 134 -26.46 13.34 -37.68
CA LYS A 134 -27.85 12.92 -37.44
C LYS A 134 -28.65 13.97 -36.66
N CYS A 135 -28.06 14.58 -35.63
CA CYS A 135 -28.70 15.64 -34.85
C CYS A 135 -28.96 16.88 -35.70
N VAL A 136 -27.99 17.33 -36.49
CA VAL A 136 -28.15 18.49 -37.38
C VAL A 136 -29.20 18.24 -38.45
N ILE A 137 -29.20 17.06 -39.11
CA ILE A 137 -30.22 16.72 -40.11
C ILE A 137 -31.61 16.59 -39.47
N ARG A 138 -31.70 16.16 -38.21
CA ARG A 138 -32.97 16.05 -37.48
C ARG A 138 -33.53 17.41 -37.05
N TRP A 139 -32.67 18.40 -36.83
CA TRP A 139 -33.02 19.74 -36.31
C TRP A 139 -33.01 20.83 -37.39
N ARG A 140 -32.83 20.44 -38.66
CA ARG A 140 -32.94 21.30 -39.84
C ARG A 140 -34.18 20.92 -40.62
#